data_AF-A0A532E5W2-F1
#
_entry.id   AF-A0A532E5W2-F1
#
_cell.length_a   1.000
_cell.length_b   1.000
_cell.length_c   1.000
_cell.angle_alpha   90.00
_cell.angle_beta   90.00
_cell.angle_gamma   90.00
#
_symmetry.space_group_name_H-M   'P 1'
#
loop_
_entity.id
_entity.type
_entity.pdbx_description
1 polymer ?
#
loop_
_entity_poly.entity_id
_entity_poly.type
_entity_poly.pdbx_seq_one_letter_code
_entity_poly.pdbx_strand_id
1 'polypeptide(L)' 'PWFEGMFGGGHEKSRDLARQYKAMADFMKIEFLNAGDFITTDGVDGIHFTAANNADLGRAVANKVRAILDPDRVSTAA' A
#
# COMPACT_ATOMS: atom_id res chain seq x y z
N PRO A 1 14.97 -23.60 -9.75
CA PRO A 1 15.39 -23.92 -8.37
C PRO A 1 15.86 -22.71 -7.52
N TRP A 2 16.77 -21.86 -8.02
CA TRP A 2 17.34 -20.75 -7.21
C TRP A 2 16.29 -19.76 -6.69
N PHE A 3 15.42 -19.25 -7.58
CA PHE A 3 14.33 -18.35 -7.20
C PHE A 3 13.30 -19.03 -6.28
N GLU A 4 13.10 -20.33 -6.43
CA GLU A 4 12.08 -21.07 -5.68
C GLU A 4 12.48 -21.24 -4.20
N GLY A 5 13.77 -21.49 -3.93
CA GLY A 5 14.29 -21.50 -2.55
C GLY A 5 14.36 -20.11 -1.91
N MET A 6 14.57 -19.06 -2.71
CA MET A 6 14.68 -17.68 -2.23
C MET A 6 13.31 -17.01 -2.02
N PHE A 7 12.34 -17.26 -2.90
CA PHE A 7 11.04 -16.59 -2.96
C PHE A 7 9.87 -17.52 -2.64
N GLY A 8 10.13 -18.77 -2.27
CA GLY A 8 9.11 -19.74 -1.87
C GLY A 8 8.17 -19.19 -0.79
N GLY A 9 6.87 -19.30 -1.03
CA GLY A 9 5.81 -18.76 -0.16
C GLY A 9 5.66 -17.23 -0.21
N GLY A 10 6.38 -16.55 -1.10
CA GLY A 10 6.38 -15.08 -1.18
C GLY A 10 5.03 -14.50 -1.59
N HIS A 11 4.30 -15.19 -2.48
CA HIS A 11 2.99 -14.76 -2.95
C HIS A 11 1.92 -14.83 -1.84
N GLU A 12 1.89 -15.91 -1.05
CA GLU A 12 0.98 -16.03 0.08
C GLU A 12 1.30 -14.97 1.15
N LYS A 13 2.59 -14.80 1.47
CA LYS A 13 3.04 -13.80 2.44
C LYS A 13 2.71 -12.37 1.99
N SER A 14 2.84 -12.04 0.71
CA SER A 14 2.57 -10.69 0.21
C SER A 14 1.10 -10.31 0.37
N ARG A 15 0.17 -11.26 0.17
CA ARG A 15 -1.28 -11.05 0.37
C ARG A 15 -1.65 -10.70 1.82
N ASP A 16 -0.85 -11.13 2.79
CA ASP A 16 -1.07 -10.84 4.21
C ASP A 16 -0.53 -9.46 4.64
N LEU A 17 0.37 -8.84 3.87
CA LEU A 17 1.06 -7.60 4.27
C LEU A 17 0.10 -6.46 4.55
N ALA A 18 -0.93 -6.26 3.72
CA ALA A 18 -1.89 -5.18 3.91
C ALA A 18 -2.59 -5.26 5.28
N ARG A 19 -3.01 -6.48 5.68
CA ARG A 19 -3.63 -6.73 6.98
C ARG A 19 -2.65 -6.47 8.13
N GLN A 20 -1.42 -6.96 8.02
CA GLN A 20 -0.40 -6.79 9.06
C GLN A 20 0.00 -5.32 9.24
N TYR A 21 0.19 -4.60 8.14
CA TYR A 21 0.57 -3.18 8.16
C TYR A 21 -0.58 -2.31 8.68
N LYS A 22 -1.83 -2.63 8.34
CA LYS A 22 -2.98 -1.97 8.93
C LYS A 22 -3.02 -2.16 10.46
N ALA A 23 -2.87 -3.39 10.93
CA ALA A 23 -2.87 -3.68 12.37
C ALA A 23 -1.74 -2.93 13.11
N MET A 24 -0.53 -2.88 12.52
CA MET A 24 0.59 -2.09 13.03
C MET A 24 0.27 -0.59 13.05
N ALA A 25 -0.29 -0.03 11.97
CA ALA A 25 -0.62 1.38 11.89
C ALA A 25 -1.69 1.78 12.92
N ASP A 26 -2.72 0.96 13.09
CA ASP A 26 -3.77 1.15 14.11
C ASP A 26 -3.19 1.12 15.54
N PHE A 27 -2.20 0.25 15.79
CA PHE A 27 -1.49 0.17 17.06
C PHE A 27 -0.64 1.43 17.30
N MET A 28 0.14 1.84 16.30
CA MET A 28 1.05 2.99 16.36
C MET A 28 0.36 4.35 16.23
N LYS A 29 -0.95 4.37 15.95
CA LYS A 29 -1.73 5.60 15.70
C LYS A 29 -1.19 6.43 14.53
N ILE A 30 -0.74 5.72 13.48
CA ILE A 30 -0.31 6.34 12.23
C ILE A 30 -1.29 5.98 11.10
N GLU A 31 -1.23 6.75 10.02
CA GLU A 31 -2.09 6.56 8.86
C GLU A 31 -1.62 5.39 7.99
N PHE A 32 -2.56 4.74 7.31
CA PHE A 32 -2.31 3.60 6.44
C PHE A 32 -3.07 3.73 5.11
N LEU A 33 -2.47 3.21 4.04
CA LEU A 33 -3.09 3.02 2.73
C LEU A 33 -2.64 1.67 2.16
N ASN A 34 -3.61 0.85 1.74
CA ASN A 34 -3.34 -0.38 1.01
C ASN A 34 -3.24 -0.08 -0.49
N ALA A 35 -2.06 -0.23 -1.08
CA ALA A 35 -1.86 -0.02 -2.52
C ALA A 35 -2.68 -1.02 -3.36
N GLY A 36 -2.91 -2.24 -2.84
CA GLY A 36 -3.65 -3.28 -3.54
C GLY A 36 -5.14 -2.98 -3.76
N ASP A 37 -5.70 -1.95 -3.12
CA ASP A 37 -7.07 -1.50 -3.38
C ASP A 37 -7.16 -0.63 -4.65
N PHE A 38 -6.02 -0.19 -5.20
CA PHE A 38 -5.94 0.75 -6.32
C PHE A 38 -5.24 0.16 -7.54
N ILE A 39 -4.30 -0.76 -7.35
CA ILE A 39 -3.45 -1.32 -8.42
C ILE A 39 -3.09 -2.79 -8.18
N THR A 40 -2.64 -3.45 -9.24
CA THR A 40 -2.01 -4.78 -9.26
C THR A 40 -0.57 -4.69 -9.78
N THR A 41 0.22 -5.76 -9.65
CA THR A 41 1.61 -5.85 -10.17
C THR A 41 1.64 -6.17 -11.66
N ASP A 42 1.07 -5.30 -12.49
CA ASP A 42 0.86 -5.57 -13.92
C ASP A 42 2.14 -5.49 -14.78
N GLY A 43 3.30 -5.28 -14.16
CA GLY A 43 4.58 -5.43 -14.83
C GLY A 43 4.76 -6.84 -15.39
N VAL A 44 5.57 -6.96 -16.43
CA VAL A 44 5.74 -8.22 -17.18
C VAL A 44 6.34 -9.37 -16.35
N ASP A 45 6.83 -9.09 -15.14
CA ASP A 45 7.41 -10.06 -14.22
C ASP A 45 6.51 -10.40 -13.02
N GLY A 46 5.32 -9.80 -12.93
CA GLY A 46 4.38 -10.00 -11.82
C GLY A 46 4.82 -9.38 -10.49
N ILE A 47 5.90 -8.58 -10.47
CA ILE A 47 6.45 -7.93 -9.27
C ILE A 47 6.40 -6.41 -9.43
N HIS A 48 6.86 -5.89 -10.57
CA HIS A 48 6.94 -4.46 -10.81
C HIS A 48 5.63 -3.89 -11.35
N PHE A 49 5.58 -2.56 -11.40
CA PHE A 49 4.44 -1.79 -11.87
C PHE A 49 4.64 -1.30 -13.30
N THR A 50 3.55 -1.15 -14.03
CA THR A 50 3.54 -0.38 -15.28
C THR A 50 3.61 1.12 -14.99
N ALA A 51 3.82 1.93 -16.04
CA ALA A 51 3.68 3.39 -15.94
C ALA A 51 2.27 3.81 -15.49
N ALA A 52 1.23 3.10 -15.94
CA ALA A 52 -0.16 3.35 -15.56
C ALA A 52 -0.40 3.06 -14.07
N ASN A 53 0.06 1.90 -13.55
CA ASN A 53 -0.07 1.61 -12.12
C ASN A 53 0.62 2.68 -11.26
N ASN A 54 1.81 3.14 -11.65
CA ASN A 54 2.51 4.20 -10.91
C ASN A 54 1.69 5.50 -10.90
N ALA A 55 1.10 5.89 -12.03
CA ALA A 55 0.25 7.08 -12.10
C ALA A 55 -1.01 6.93 -11.23
N ASP A 56 -1.62 5.75 -11.21
CA ASP A 56 -2.85 5.47 -10.45
C ASP A 56 -2.58 5.43 -8.94
N LEU A 57 -1.52 4.74 -8.53
CA LEU A 57 -1.05 4.71 -7.14
C LEU A 57 -0.67 6.12 -6.66
N GLY A 58 0.01 6.91 -7.50
CA GLY A 58 0.36 8.29 -7.19
C GLY A 58 -0.87 9.17 -6.90
N ARG A 59 -1.96 9.01 -7.66
CA ARG A 59 -3.23 9.71 -7.39
C ARG A 59 -3.87 9.26 -6.08
N ALA A 60 -3.88 7.96 -5.80
CA ALA A 60 -4.41 7.41 -4.55
C ALA A 60 -3.64 7.93 -3.33
N VAL A 61 -2.30 7.89 -3.38
CA VAL A 61 -1.43 8.42 -2.32
C VAL A 61 -1.64 9.93 -2.14
N ALA A 62 -1.67 10.71 -3.22
CA ALA A 62 -1.90 12.15 -3.13
C ALA A 62 -3.24 12.48 -2.46
N ASN A 63 -4.31 11.74 -2.78
CA ASN A 63 -5.61 11.93 -2.16
C ASN A 63 -5.58 11.59 -0.67
N LYS A 64 -4.94 10.49 -0.28
CA LYS A 64 -4.77 10.13 1.14
C LYS A 64 -3.97 11.19 1.89
N VAL A 65 -2.86 11.68 1.33
CA VAL A 65 -2.03 12.71 1.96
C VAL A 65 -2.80 14.01 2.13
N ARG A 66 -3.60 14.45 1.13
CA ARG A 66 -4.48 15.62 1.29
C ARG A 66 -5.46 15.46 2.44
N ALA A 67 -6.07 14.28 2.61
CA ALA A 67 -6.98 14.00 3.72
C ALA A 67 -6.27 13.94 5.09
N ILE A 68 -4.98 13.62 5.12
CA ILE A 68 -4.17 13.68 6.35
C ILE A 68 -3.85 15.13 6.71
N LEU A 69 -3.54 15.95 5.70
CA LEU A 69 -3.16 17.35 5.85
C LEU A 69 -4.35 18.32 5.86
N ASP A 70 -5.58 17.79 5.82
CA ASP A 70 -6.80 18.58 5.81
C ASP A 70 -6.86 19.47 7.07
N PRO A 71 -6.83 20.81 6.93
CA PRO A 71 -6.83 21.72 8.06
C PRO A 71 -8.06 21.55 8.96
N ASP A 72 -9.20 21.18 8.39
CA ASP A 72 -10.46 21.03 9.12
C ASP A 72 -10.45 19.80 10.04
N ARG A 73 -9.57 18.83 9.76
CA ARG A 73 -9.40 17.60 10.55
C ARG A 73 -8.69 17.84 11.88
N VAL A 74 -7.89 18.91 11.99
CA VAL A 74 -7.21 19.30 13.23
C VAL A 74 -8.16 20.06 14.16
N SER A 75 -9.13 20.78 13.61
CA SER A 75 -10.06 21.62 14.39
C SER A 75 -11.08 20.83 15.22
N THR A 76 -11.34 19.56 14.89
CA THR A 76 -12.34 18.72 15.61
C THR A 76 -11.76 17.89 16.75
N ALA A 77 -10.45 17.99 17.01
CA ALA A 77 -9.77 17.25 18.08
C ALA A 77 -9.53 18.09 19.35
N ALA A 78 -10.11 19.30 19.42
CA ALA A 78 -10.05 20.21 20.57
C ALA A 78 -11.36 20.22 21.37
#